data_AF-A0A3A5VBJ4-F1
#
_entry.id   AF-A0A3A5VBJ4-F1
#
_cell.length_a   1.000
_cell.length_b   1.000
_cell.length_c   1.000
_cell.angle_alpha   90.00
_cell.angle_beta   90.00
_cell.angle_gamma   90.00
#
_symmetry.space_group_name_H-M   'P 1'
#
loop_
_entity.id
_entity.type
_entity.pdbx_description
1 polymer ?
#
loop_
_entity_poly.entity_id
_entity_poly.type
_entity_poly.pdbx_seq_one_letter_code
_entity_poly.pdbx_strand_id
1 'polypeptide(L)'
;MPTNETWMTKVEALAPAEQETLLGTSLSRRFARLPLWLSHPANIGGFYGLLVALALLLPYAFGDQNNEVWGVQWIYHTSLLLVACALSGFISLVMISISKRHPVAPPRQILYPMPFLGLALLSVDRVGMMTMPSWLITVVWALLLLPGPVYVHLSWAPRWRLLCMIEDGNDPFVGMEVKAEENVEAEEMVGEDTEMLEVVDAFESE
;
A
#
# COMPACT_ATOMS: atom_id res chain seq x y z
N MET A 1 -1.99 -5.65 38.53
CA MET A 1 -1.04 -5.22 37.47
C MET A 1 -1.86 -5.06 36.21
N PRO A 2 -1.85 -3.91 35.51
CA PRO A 2 -2.49 -3.86 34.20
C PRO A 2 -1.65 -4.73 33.26
N THR A 3 -2.25 -5.76 32.69
CA THR A 3 -1.69 -6.50 31.57
C THR A 3 -1.45 -5.48 30.45
N ASN A 4 -0.22 -5.40 29.93
CA ASN A 4 0.06 -4.70 28.67
C ASN A 4 -0.60 -5.51 27.54
N GLU A 5 -1.93 -5.53 27.50
CA GLU A 5 -2.71 -6.04 26.39
C GLU A 5 -2.46 -5.12 25.20
N THR A 6 -1.46 -5.48 24.41
CA THR A 6 -1.22 -4.82 23.14
C THR A 6 -2.44 -5.01 22.25
N TRP A 7 -2.73 -4.04 21.39
CA TRP A 7 -3.81 -4.11 20.41
C TRP A 7 -3.78 -5.42 19.59
N MET A 8 -2.60 -6.03 19.40
CA MET A 8 -2.42 -7.35 18.76
C MET A 8 -3.18 -8.46 19.51
N THR A 9 -3.08 -8.50 20.83
CA THR A 9 -3.77 -9.48 21.69
C THR A 9 -5.29 -9.30 21.63
N LYS A 10 -5.76 -8.04 21.48
CA LYS A 10 -7.18 -7.75 21.29
C LYS A 10 -7.68 -8.19 19.92
N VAL A 11 -6.86 -8.07 18.87
CA VAL A 11 -7.18 -8.56 17.53
C VAL A 11 -7.23 -10.08 17.49
N GLU A 12 -6.30 -10.77 18.18
CA GLU A 12 -6.29 -12.24 18.28
C GLU A 12 -7.55 -12.81 18.97
N ALA A 13 -8.24 -11.99 19.78
CA ALA A 13 -9.48 -12.36 20.44
C ALA A 13 -10.75 -12.18 19.57
N LEU A 14 -10.65 -11.54 18.40
CA LEU A 14 -11.77 -11.32 17.46
C LEU A 14 -12.06 -12.56 16.62
N ALA A 15 -13.25 -12.62 16.00
CA ALA A 15 -13.62 -13.72 15.09
C ALA A 15 -12.72 -13.73 13.84
N PRO A 16 -12.50 -14.90 13.18
CA PRO A 16 -11.61 -15.02 12.02
C PRO A 16 -11.91 -14.03 10.87
N ALA A 17 -13.19 -13.80 10.55
CA ALA A 17 -13.61 -12.85 9.51
C ALA A 17 -13.28 -11.38 9.87
N GLU A 18 -13.36 -11.02 11.15
CA GLU A 18 -13.01 -9.69 11.66
C GLU A 18 -11.50 -9.47 11.64
N GLN A 19 -10.73 -10.51 12.00
CA GLN A 19 -9.27 -10.51 11.90
C GLN A 19 -8.83 -10.33 10.44
N GLU A 20 -9.46 -11.04 9.50
CA GLU A 20 -9.13 -10.92 8.08
C GLU A 20 -9.45 -9.52 7.53
N THR A 21 -10.56 -8.92 7.95
CA THR A 21 -10.91 -7.54 7.57
C THR A 21 -9.84 -6.53 8.02
N LEU A 22 -9.32 -6.70 9.24
CA LEU A 22 -8.33 -5.80 9.86
C LEU A 22 -6.91 -6.03 9.36
N LEU A 23 -6.49 -7.28 9.25
CA LEU A 23 -5.12 -7.67 8.87
C LEU A 23 -4.95 -7.74 7.36
N GLY A 24 -6.03 -8.01 6.63
CA GLY A 24 -6.06 -8.16 5.17
C GLY A 24 -5.06 -9.20 4.67
N THR A 25 -4.53 -8.92 3.49
CA THR A 25 -3.58 -9.79 2.78
C THR A 25 -2.14 -9.61 3.26
N SER A 26 -1.20 -10.33 2.64
CA SER A 26 0.23 -10.38 3.02
C SER A 26 0.89 -9.03 3.30
N LEU A 27 0.63 -8.00 2.50
CA LEU A 27 1.26 -6.67 2.65
C LEU A 27 0.71 -5.89 3.86
N SER A 28 -0.61 -5.87 4.07
CA SER A 28 -1.22 -5.26 5.26
C SER A 28 -0.86 -6.02 6.54
N ARG A 29 -0.73 -7.35 6.48
CA ARG A 29 -0.22 -8.17 7.60
C ARG A 29 1.19 -7.76 8.02
N ARG A 30 2.07 -7.43 7.07
CA ARG A 30 3.42 -6.94 7.39
C ARG A 30 3.40 -5.58 8.09
N PHE A 31 2.54 -4.66 7.66
CA PHE A 31 2.40 -3.37 8.33
C PHE A 31 1.68 -3.44 9.67
N ALA A 32 0.73 -4.37 9.82
CA ALA A 32 0.08 -4.63 11.09
C ALA A 32 1.09 -5.12 12.15
N ARG A 33 2.12 -5.89 11.80
CA ARG A 33 3.16 -6.29 12.77
C ARG A 33 3.98 -5.11 13.34
N LEU A 34 3.92 -3.93 12.72
CA LEU A 34 4.62 -2.75 13.20
C LEU A 34 3.79 -2.02 14.26
N PRO A 35 4.44 -1.30 15.20
CA PRO A 35 3.73 -0.41 16.11
C PRO A 35 2.83 0.59 15.34
N LEU A 36 1.66 0.93 15.89
CA LEU A 36 0.67 1.77 15.20
C LEU A 36 1.20 3.16 14.82
N TRP A 37 2.13 3.72 15.61
CA TRP A 37 2.79 4.99 15.27
C TRP A 37 3.67 4.87 14.01
N LEU A 38 4.31 3.73 13.80
CA LEU A 38 5.20 3.50 12.66
C LEU A 38 4.39 3.14 11.41
N SER A 39 3.33 2.37 11.60
CA SER A 39 2.40 1.98 10.53
C SER A 39 1.40 3.08 10.15
N HIS A 40 1.59 4.31 10.64
CA HIS A 40 0.78 5.46 10.28
C HIS A 40 0.73 5.64 8.74
N PRO A 41 -0.45 5.84 8.12
CA PRO A 41 -0.62 5.98 6.67
C PRO A 41 0.29 7.00 5.98
N ALA A 42 0.65 8.09 6.65
CA ALA A 42 1.65 9.03 6.13
C ALA A 42 3.04 8.39 6.00
N ASN A 43 3.46 7.57 6.96
CA ASN A 43 4.76 6.88 6.93
C ASN A 43 4.78 5.82 5.83
N ILE A 44 3.69 5.07 5.67
CA ILE A 44 3.55 4.07 4.59
C ILE A 44 3.58 4.76 3.21
N GLY A 45 2.88 5.89 3.07
CA GLY A 45 2.97 6.72 1.86
C GLY A 45 4.39 7.21 1.61
N GLY A 46 5.05 7.79 2.60
CA GLY A 46 6.44 8.24 2.49
C GLY A 46 7.42 7.12 2.15
N PHE A 47 7.25 5.93 2.72
CA PHE A 47 8.04 4.75 2.41
C PHE A 47 7.87 4.32 0.95
N TYR A 48 6.65 4.38 0.40
CA TYR A 48 6.44 4.17 -1.03
C TYR A 48 7.20 5.21 -1.88
N GLY A 49 7.15 6.49 -1.50
CA GLY A 49 7.91 7.55 -2.16
C GLY A 49 9.42 7.27 -2.15
N LEU A 50 9.95 6.71 -1.06
CA LEU A 50 11.34 6.26 -0.96
C LEU A 50 11.65 5.10 -1.92
N LEU A 51 10.77 4.10 -2.04
CA LEU A 51 10.95 2.99 -2.99
C LEU A 51 11.01 3.49 -4.44
N VAL A 52 10.13 4.43 -4.81
CA VAL A 52 10.17 5.07 -6.13
C VAL A 52 11.49 5.83 -6.30
N ALA A 53 11.92 6.60 -5.31
CA ALA A 53 13.20 7.31 -5.37
C ALA A 53 14.39 6.37 -5.59
N LEU A 54 14.43 5.22 -4.91
CA LEU A 54 15.48 4.22 -5.12
C LEU A 54 15.48 3.68 -6.55
N ALA A 55 14.30 3.42 -7.13
CA ALA A 55 14.19 2.99 -8.52
C ALA A 55 14.68 4.06 -9.51
N LEU A 56 14.54 5.34 -9.15
CA LEU A 56 14.99 6.47 -9.95
C LEU A 56 16.50 6.73 -9.90
N LEU A 57 17.27 6.03 -9.07
CA LEU A 57 18.70 6.26 -8.95
C LEU A 57 19.44 6.06 -10.29
N LEU A 58 19.10 5.00 -11.03
CA LEU A 58 19.70 4.72 -12.35
C LEU A 58 19.33 5.79 -13.40
N PRO A 59 18.03 6.13 -13.60
CA PRO A 59 17.64 7.20 -14.52
C PRO A 59 18.28 8.56 -14.22
N TYR A 60 18.56 8.88 -12.96
CA TYR A 60 19.28 10.11 -12.61
C TYR A 60 20.78 10.01 -12.86
N ALA A 61 21.40 8.87 -12.55
CA ALA A 61 22.83 8.67 -12.74
C ALA A 61 23.25 8.61 -14.22
N PHE A 62 22.38 8.11 -15.11
CA PHE A 62 22.71 7.86 -16.52
C PHE A 62 21.84 8.61 -17.53
N GLY A 63 20.86 9.39 -17.09
CA GLY A 63 19.94 10.08 -18.01
C GLY A 63 20.61 11.21 -18.79
N ASP A 64 21.35 12.09 -18.12
CA ASP A 64 21.94 13.27 -18.75
C ASP A 64 23.43 13.11 -18.99
N GLN A 65 23.87 13.35 -20.23
CA GLN A 65 25.29 13.40 -20.57
C GLN A 65 25.95 14.60 -19.83
N ASN A 66 26.99 14.33 -19.03
CA ASN A 66 27.73 15.31 -18.23
C ASN A 66 26.99 15.95 -17.04
N ASN A 67 25.97 15.28 -16.47
CA ASN A 67 25.34 15.78 -15.24
C ASN A 67 26.18 15.44 -14.01
N GLU A 68 27.13 16.31 -13.65
CA GLU A 68 27.99 16.14 -12.47
C GLU A 68 27.24 16.28 -11.13
N VAL A 69 26.03 16.86 -11.15
CA VAL A 69 25.22 17.16 -9.95
C VAL A 69 24.00 16.24 -9.80
N TRP A 70 23.97 15.10 -10.51
CA TRP A 70 22.85 14.15 -10.50
C TRP A 70 22.44 13.72 -9.09
N GLY A 71 23.40 13.53 -8.19
CA GLY A 71 23.15 13.09 -6.82
C GLY A 71 22.38 14.14 -6.00
N VAL A 72 22.71 15.42 -6.17
CA VAL A 72 22.00 16.52 -5.48
C VAL A 72 20.58 16.65 -6.02
N GLN A 73 20.41 16.53 -7.34
CA GLN A 73 19.08 16.53 -7.97
C GLN A 73 18.22 15.35 -7.51
N TRP A 74 18.83 14.16 -7.39
CA TRP A 74 18.16 12.98 -6.87
C TRP A 74 17.73 13.15 -5.41
N ILE A 75 18.59 13.70 -4.53
CA ILE A 75 18.23 13.98 -3.13
C ILE A 75 17.07 14.96 -3.04
N TYR A 76 17.09 16.02 -3.85
CA TYR A 76 16.02 17.00 -3.90
C TYR A 76 14.70 16.36 -4.34
N HIS A 77 14.69 15.61 -5.44
CA HIS A 77 13.49 14.93 -5.92
C HIS A 77 13.01 13.84 -4.95
N THR A 78 13.93 13.08 -4.36
CA THR A 78 13.61 12.10 -3.32
C THR A 78 12.87 12.77 -2.17
N SER A 79 13.38 13.91 -1.69
CA SER A 79 12.72 14.68 -0.62
C SER A 79 11.30 15.10 -1.00
N LEU A 80 11.10 15.60 -2.23
CA LEU A 80 9.77 15.95 -2.74
C LEU A 80 8.84 14.74 -2.82
N LEU A 81 9.33 13.60 -3.30
CA LEU A 81 8.55 12.37 -3.41
C LEU A 81 8.10 11.84 -2.05
N LEU A 82 9.03 11.80 -1.08
CA LEU A 82 8.70 11.39 0.29
C LEU A 82 7.61 12.29 0.88
N VAL A 83 7.78 13.61 0.78
CA VAL A 83 6.81 14.57 1.35
C VAL A 83 5.47 14.48 0.64
N ALA A 84 5.45 14.40 -0.69
CA ALA A 84 4.21 14.31 -1.47
C ALA A 84 3.43 13.02 -1.14
N CYS A 85 4.11 11.88 -1.11
CA CYS A 85 3.46 10.61 -0.79
C CYS A 85 3.04 10.55 0.69
N ALA A 86 3.85 11.08 1.62
CA ALA A 86 3.47 11.15 3.03
C ALA A 86 2.25 12.05 3.25
N LEU A 87 2.22 13.23 2.62
CA LEU A 87 1.09 14.14 2.67
C LEU A 87 -0.17 13.49 2.07
N SER A 88 -0.05 12.76 0.97
CA SER A 88 -1.18 12.04 0.38
C SER A 88 -1.76 10.96 1.32
N GLY A 89 -0.89 10.28 2.08
CA GLY A 89 -1.30 9.32 3.10
C GLY A 89 -1.99 9.99 4.28
N PHE A 90 -1.52 11.17 4.69
CA PHE A 90 -2.16 11.97 5.73
C PHE A 90 -3.53 12.50 5.29
N ILE A 91 -3.63 13.07 4.08
CA ILE A 91 -4.91 13.53 3.52
C ILE A 91 -5.88 12.36 3.42
N SER A 92 -5.40 11.17 3.03
CA SER A 92 -6.20 9.95 3.03
C SER A 92 -6.79 9.66 4.39
N LEU A 93 -6.00 9.73 5.47
CA LEU A 93 -6.52 9.57 6.82
C LEU A 93 -7.62 10.58 7.17
N VAL A 94 -7.42 11.85 6.84
CA VAL A 94 -8.43 12.90 7.11
C VAL A 94 -9.73 12.61 6.35
N MET A 95 -9.66 12.19 5.09
CA MET A 95 -10.85 11.81 4.33
C MET A 95 -11.55 10.57 4.94
N ILE A 96 -10.77 9.62 5.46
CA ILE A 96 -11.30 8.40 6.08
C ILE A 96 -11.91 8.64 7.45
N SER A 97 -11.37 9.55 8.25
CA SER A 97 -11.95 9.90 9.55
C SER A 97 -13.34 10.53 9.39
N ILE A 98 -13.56 11.27 8.29
CA ILE A 98 -14.85 11.86 7.94
C ILE A 98 -15.80 10.81 7.34
N SER A 99 -15.35 10.06 6.32
CA SER A 99 -16.21 9.12 5.59
C SER A 99 -16.51 7.83 6.35
N LYS A 100 -15.64 7.44 7.28
CA LYS A 100 -15.71 6.19 8.06
C LYS A 100 -15.82 4.91 7.22
N ARG A 101 -15.46 4.96 5.93
CA ARG A 101 -15.58 3.80 5.03
C ARG A 101 -14.73 2.61 5.51
N HIS A 102 -15.13 1.41 5.10
CA HIS A 102 -14.38 0.18 5.33
C HIS A 102 -13.22 0.01 4.34
N PRO A 103 -12.21 -0.83 4.68
CA PRO A 103 -11.11 -1.13 3.78
C PRO A 103 -11.60 -1.77 2.48
N VAL A 104 -11.09 -1.30 1.35
CA VAL A 104 -11.36 -1.88 0.03
C VAL A 104 -10.07 -2.49 -0.54
N ALA A 105 -10.18 -3.64 -1.18
CA ALA A 105 -9.06 -4.26 -1.89
C ALA A 105 -8.69 -3.41 -3.12
N PRO A 106 -7.44 -2.98 -3.27
CA PRO A 106 -7.02 -2.24 -4.46
C PRO A 106 -6.98 -3.18 -5.67
N PRO A 107 -7.25 -2.69 -6.89
CA PRO A 107 -7.20 -3.49 -8.12
C PRO A 107 -5.75 -3.83 -8.51
N ARG A 108 -5.19 -4.91 -7.95
CA ARG A 108 -3.76 -5.27 -8.02
C ARG A 108 -3.26 -5.51 -9.44
N GLN A 109 -4.06 -6.20 -10.26
CA GLN A 109 -3.76 -6.48 -11.67
C GLN A 109 -3.37 -5.22 -12.46
N ILE A 110 -3.99 -4.08 -12.13
CA ILE A 110 -3.72 -2.81 -12.79
C ILE A 110 -2.63 -2.05 -12.03
N LEU A 111 -2.69 -2.04 -10.69
CA LEU A 111 -1.88 -1.16 -9.85
C LEU A 111 -0.40 -1.60 -9.77
N TYR A 112 -0.13 -2.91 -9.77
CA TYR A 112 1.22 -3.46 -9.58
C TYR A 112 2.14 -3.31 -10.80
N PRO A 113 1.65 -3.42 -12.04
CA PRO A 113 2.47 -3.15 -13.23
C PRO A 113 2.82 -1.66 -13.43
N MET A 114 2.03 -0.73 -12.89
CA MET A 114 2.20 0.71 -13.18
C MET A 114 3.60 1.25 -12.88
N PRO A 115 4.25 0.99 -11.72
CA PRO A 115 5.57 1.52 -11.44
C PRO A 115 6.64 1.01 -12.42
N PHE A 116 6.53 -0.24 -12.87
CA PHE A 116 7.46 -0.82 -13.82
C PHE A 116 7.29 -0.21 -15.21
N LEU A 117 6.04 -0.04 -15.66
CA LEU A 117 5.73 0.64 -16.92
C LEU A 117 6.20 2.11 -16.87
N GLY A 118 5.92 2.80 -15.78
CA GLY A 118 6.37 4.18 -15.57
C GLY A 118 7.89 4.29 -15.57
N LEU A 119 8.59 3.38 -14.89
CA LEU A 119 10.06 3.39 -14.85
C LEU A 119 10.68 3.12 -16.21
N ALA A 120 10.12 2.16 -16.97
CA ALA A 120 10.59 1.82 -18.31
C ALA A 120 10.43 3.02 -19.26
N LEU A 121 9.23 3.62 -19.29
CA LEU A 121 8.95 4.79 -20.13
C LEU A 121 9.81 6.00 -19.73
N LEU A 122 9.98 6.24 -18.42
CA LEU A 122 10.84 7.31 -17.94
C LEU A 122 12.30 7.09 -18.35
N SER A 123 12.79 5.84 -18.30
CA SER A 123 14.17 5.53 -18.69
C SER A 123 14.39 5.76 -20.19
N VAL A 124 13.42 5.39 -21.03
CA VAL A 124 13.47 5.64 -22.48
C VAL A 124 13.54 7.15 -22.80
N ASP A 125 12.74 7.95 -22.09
CA ASP A 125 12.77 9.41 -22.22
C ASP A 125 14.12 9.99 -21.76
N ARG A 126 14.62 9.55 -20.60
CA ARG A 126 15.87 10.05 -20.03
C ARG A 126 17.11 9.71 -20.84
N VAL A 127 17.18 8.52 -21.42
CA VAL A 127 18.32 8.12 -22.28
C VAL A 127 18.26 8.80 -23.66
N GLY A 128 17.21 9.59 -23.94
CA GLY A 128 17.06 10.31 -25.21
C GLY A 128 16.71 9.41 -26.39
N MET A 129 16.20 8.20 -26.13
CA MET A 129 15.78 7.27 -27.18
C MET A 129 14.50 7.75 -27.88
N MET A 130 13.63 8.45 -27.16
CA MET A 130 12.39 9.03 -27.66
C MET A 130 12.04 10.30 -26.89
N THR A 131 11.74 11.39 -27.57
CA THR A 131 11.28 12.63 -26.92
C THR A 131 9.78 12.54 -26.64
N MET A 132 9.40 12.47 -25.36
CA MET A 132 7.99 12.41 -24.99
C MET A 132 7.39 13.81 -24.82
N PRO A 133 6.14 14.05 -25.28
CA PRO A 133 5.47 15.32 -25.01
C PRO A 133 5.15 15.44 -23.50
N SER A 134 5.08 16.68 -22.99
CA SER A 134 4.97 16.95 -21.54
C SER A 134 3.77 16.29 -20.85
N TRP A 135 2.64 16.14 -21.55
CA TRP A 135 1.46 15.46 -21.01
C TRP A 135 1.72 13.96 -20.80
N LEU A 136 2.49 13.31 -21.68
CA LEU A 136 2.84 11.90 -21.57
C LEU A 136 3.80 11.67 -20.40
N ILE A 137 4.76 12.58 -20.21
CA ILE A 137 5.66 12.58 -19.04
C ILE A 137 4.86 12.68 -17.74
N THR A 138 3.78 13.47 -17.73
CA THR A 138 2.88 13.55 -16.55
C THR A 138 2.16 12.22 -16.29
N VAL A 139 1.72 11.53 -17.34
CA VAL A 139 1.14 10.18 -17.21
C VAL A 139 2.18 9.18 -16.68
N VAL A 140 3.43 9.26 -17.14
CA VAL A 140 4.53 8.42 -16.64
C VAL A 140 4.76 8.63 -15.14
N TRP A 141 4.76 9.89 -14.67
CA TRP A 141 4.83 10.18 -13.23
C TRP A 141 3.59 9.69 -12.48
N ALA A 142 2.40 9.77 -13.08
CA ALA A 142 1.20 9.21 -12.48
C ALA A 142 1.32 7.68 -12.34
N LEU A 143 1.82 6.96 -13.35
CA LEU A 143 2.08 5.52 -13.28
C LEU A 143 3.05 5.15 -12.15
N LEU A 144 4.11 5.96 -11.95
CA LEU A 144 5.06 5.77 -10.86
C LEU A 144 4.45 6.06 -9.49
N LEU A 145 3.66 7.12 -9.35
CA LEU A 145 3.26 7.64 -8.05
C LEU A 145 1.91 7.14 -7.57
N LEU A 146 0.93 6.96 -8.45
CA LEU A 146 -0.46 6.65 -8.11
C LEU A 146 -0.65 5.35 -7.30
N PRO A 147 0.10 4.25 -7.52
CA PRO A 147 -0.07 3.01 -6.78
C PRO A 147 0.02 3.16 -5.26
N GLY A 148 0.98 3.95 -4.76
CA GLY A 148 1.17 4.17 -3.33
C GLY A 148 -0.01 4.86 -2.64
N PRO A 149 -0.37 6.10 -3.04
CA PRO A 149 -1.52 6.82 -2.52
C PRO A 149 -2.83 6.06 -2.67
N VAL A 150 -3.05 5.35 -3.79
CA VAL A 150 -4.27 4.54 -3.97
C VAL A 150 -4.32 3.37 -2.99
N TYR A 151 -3.21 2.64 -2.82
CA TYR A 151 -3.12 1.58 -1.82
C TYR A 151 -3.41 2.13 -0.41
N VAL A 152 -2.75 3.24 -0.05
CA VAL A 152 -2.92 3.85 1.28
C VAL A 152 -4.35 4.33 1.48
N HIS A 153 -4.93 4.99 0.48
CA HIS A 153 -6.26 5.54 0.55
C HIS A 153 -7.31 4.44 0.67
N LEU A 154 -7.37 3.51 -0.28
CA LEU A 154 -8.43 2.49 -0.35
C LEU A 154 -8.29 1.44 0.75
N SER A 155 -7.06 1.04 1.06
CA SER A 155 -6.81 -0.16 1.84
C SER A 155 -6.28 0.14 3.23
N TRP A 156 -5.20 0.92 3.33
CA TRP A 156 -4.47 0.99 4.60
C TRP A 156 -5.04 2.01 5.60
N ALA A 157 -5.40 3.22 5.15
CA ALA A 157 -5.94 4.25 6.02
C ALA A 157 -7.24 3.82 6.76
N PRO A 158 -8.21 3.13 6.11
CA PRO A 158 -9.34 2.54 6.81
C PRO A 158 -8.94 1.50 7.86
N ARG A 159 -8.02 0.59 7.53
CA ARG A 159 -7.56 -0.45 8.48
C ARG A 159 -6.88 0.16 9.70
N TRP A 160 -5.96 1.09 9.47
CA TRP A 160 -5.25 1.77 10.53
C TRP A 160 -6.20 2.48 11.50
N ARG A 161 -7.26 3.13 10.99
CA ARG A 161 -8.31 3.72 11.82
C ARG A 161 -9.00 2.67 12.71
N LEU A 162 -9.37 1.51 12.16
CA LEU A 162 -10.03 0.44 12.93
C LEU A 162 -9.09 -0.14 13.98
N LEU A 163 -7.80 -0.30 13.67
CA LEU A 163 -6.78 -0.74 14.62
C LEU A 163 -6.62 0.26 15.78
N CYS A 164 -6.64 1.57 15.52
CA CYS A 164 -6.65 2.58 16.59
C CYS A 164 -7.90 2.49 17.46
N MET A 165 -9.09 2.22 16.89
CA MET A 165 -10.30 2.01 17.70
C MET A 165 -10.13 0.84 18.68
N ILE A 166 -9.55 -0.28 18.22
CA ILE A 166 -9.28 -1.46 19.06
C ILE A 166 -8.25 -1.14 20.14
N GLU A 167 -7.19 -0.40 19.80
CA GLU A 167 -6.20 0.09 20.77
C GLU A 167 -6.89 0.90 21.88
N ASP A 168 -7.76 1.83 21.50
CA ASP A 168 -8.56 2.68 22.39
C ASP A 168 -9.63 1.90 23.18
N GLY A 169 -9.85 0.62 22.89
CA GLY A 169 -10.86 -0.22 23.55
C GLY A 169 -12.28 -0.04 23.01
N ASN A 170 -12.44 0.64 21.88
CA ASN A 170 -13.71 0.75 21.16
C ASN A 170 -13.86 -0.41 20.18
N ASP A 171 -15.03 -1.03 20.15
CA ASP A 171 -15.33 -2.06 19.16
C ASP A 171 -15.66 -1.40 17.80
N PRO A 172 -14.86 -1.65 16.74
CA PRO A 172 -15.09 -1.09 15.42
C PRO A 172 -16.22 -1.79 14.63
N PHE A 173 -16.76 -2.90 15.14
CA PHE A 173 -17.82 -3.69 14.51
C PHE A 173 -19.22 -3.44 15.08
N VAL A 174 -19.37 -2.57 16.07
CA VAL A 174 -20.67 -2.24 16.67
C VAL A 174 -21.65 -1.71 15.61
N GLY A 175 -22.75 -2.44 15.41
CA GLY A 175 -23.80 -2.08 14.45
C GLY A 175 -23.58 -2.60 13.03
N MET A 176 -22.55 -3.41 12.79
CA MET A 176 -22.50 -4.24 11.59
C MET A 176 -23.34 -5.49 11.81
N GLU A 177 -24.26 -5.77 10.89
CA GLU A 177 -24.76 -7.13 10.75
C GLU A 177 -23.55 -7.99 10.40
N VAL A 178 -23.15 -8.87 11.32
CA VAL A 178 -22.27 -9.98 11.01
C VAL A 178 -22.94 -10.69 9.85
N LYS A 179 -22.45 -10.46 8.62
CA LYS A 179 -22.83 -11.32 7.52
C LYS A 179 -22.41 -12.70 8.00
N ALA A 180 -23.42 -13.52 8.29
CA ALA A 180 -23.24 -14.92 8.60
C ALA A 180 -22.24 -15.47 7.60
N GLU A 181 -21.31 -16.30 8.08
CA GLU A 181 -20.36 -17.05 7.27
C GLU A 181 -21.11 -17.63 6.06
N GLU A 182 -21.15 -16.90 4.95
CA GLU A 182 -21.37 -17.52 3.66
C GLU A 182 -20.18 -18.44 3.53
N ASN A 183 -20.48 -19.70 3.23
CA ASN A 183 -19.51 -20.73 2.96
C ASN A 183 -18.75 -20.28 1.70
N VAL A 184 -17.80 -19.37 1.87
CA VAL A 184 -16.92 -18.86 0.83
C VAL A 184 -16.02 -20.04 0.53
N GLU A 185 -16.37 -20.76 -0.54
CA GLU A 185 -15.61 -21.88 -1.08
C GLU A 185 -14.14 -21.47 -1.15
N ALA A 186 -13.23 -22.41 -0.83
CA ALA A 186 -11.80 -22.13 -0.65
C ALA A 186 -11.17 -21.39 -1.85
N GLU A 187 -11.77 -21.48 -3.04
CA GLU A 187 -11.40 -20.72 -4.25
C GLU A 187 -11.48 -19.19 -4.09
N GLU A 188 -12.42 -18.67 -3.27
CA GLU A 188 -12.61 -17.22 -3.10
C GLU A 188 -11.77 -16.63 -1.94
N MET A 189 -11.34 -17.47 -0.98
CA MET A 189 -10.38 -17.08 0.09
C MET A 189 -8.91 -17.03 -0.36
N VAL A 190 -8.54 -17.69 -1.46
CA VAL A 190 -7.14 -17.72 -1.91
C VAL A 190 -6.77 -16.52 -2.79
N GLY A 191 -7.75 -15.88 -3.46
CA GLY A 191 -7.44 -14.85 -4.46
C GLY A 191 -6.43 -15.34 -5.51
N GLU A 192 -5.85 -14.42 -6.29
CA GLU A 192 -4.88 -14.73 -7.36
C GLU A 192 -3.48 -15.17 -6.85
N ASP A 193 -3.39 -15.84 -5.69
CA ASP A 193 -2.13 -16.41 -5.21
C ASP A 193 -1.99 -17.84 -5.77
N THR A 194 -1.57 -17.92 -7.04
CA THR A 194 -1.46 -19.18 -7.79
C THR A 194 -0.57 -20.22 -7.12
N GLU A 195 0.40 -19.80 -6.30
CA GLU A 195 1.24 -20.71 -5.53
C GLU A 195 0.51 -21.38 -4.36
N MET A 196 -0.53 -20.76 -3.78
CA MET A 196 -1.37 -21.39 -2.74
C MET A 196 -2.49 -22.25 -3.34
N LEU A 197 -3.00 -21.90 -4.52
CA LEU A 197 -3.99 -22.72 -5.23
C LEU A 197 -3.42 -24.10 -5.60
N GLU A 198 -2.18 -24.16 -6.11
CA GLU A 198 -1.52 -25.44 -6.41
C GLU A 198 -1.36 -26.35 -5.18
N VAL A 199 -1.17 -25.77 -3.99
CA VAL A 199 -1.05 -26.55 -2.74
C VAL A 199 -2.41 -27.11 -2.31
N VAL A 200 -3.49 -26.33 -2.46
CA VAL A 200 -4.85 -26.78 -2.12
C VAL A 200 -5.31 -27.87 -3.09
N ASP A 201 -5.10 -27.70 -4.40
CA ASP A 201 -5.43 -28.70 -5.42
C ASP A 201 -4.66 -30.02 -5.19
N ALA A 202 -3.42 -29.95 -4.70
CA ALA A 202 -2.64 -31.13 -4.35
C ALA A 202 -3.26 -31.91 -3.16
N PHE A 203 -3.84 -31.22 -2.17
CA PHE A 203 -4.48 -31.86 -1.02
C PHE A 203 -5.87 -32.44 -1.32
N GLU A 204 -6.60 -31.91 -2.30
CA GLU A 204 -7.89 -32.48 -2.74
C GLU A 204 -7.74 -33.70 -3.65
N SER A 205 -6.53 -33.93 -4.17
CA SER A 205 -6.20 -35.05 -5.07
C SER A 205 -5.68 -36.32 -4.38
N GLU A 206 -5.59 -36.34 -3.04
CA GLU A 206 -5.34 -37.53 -2.19
C GLU A 206 -6.62 -38.00 -1.46
#